data_AF-A0A9Q9MGI7-F1
#
_entry.id   AF-A0A9Q9MGI7-F1
#
_cell.length_a   1.000
_cell.length_b   1.000
_cell.length_c   1.000
_cell.angle_alpha   90.00
_cell.angle_beta   90.00
_cell.angle_gamma   90.00
#
_symmetry.space_group_name_H-M   'P 1'
#
loop_
_entity.id
_entity.type
_entity.pdbx_description
1 polymer ?
#
loop_
_entity_poly.entity_id
_entity_poly.type
_entity_poly.pdbx_seq_one_letter_code
_entity_poly.pdbx_strand_id
1 'polypeptide(L)'
;MRIELSLDVFQASDAFSLISIMEGFVRQRHDWIVGPEVLDAALEYLAVHAPTKAQLYTATGQKALVQSTAYTPSSGDRVLLTLSVLDAAADDLSRAAVVVVEDLDSDRDFIHAVATVFGAKRVLHALKRTWLVVEHGGGAGRIPVVAKEKLGQFQHVKRVAAVFDSDRLVPGQRTANHDKAQALEQEGVAVHVLARREAENYVPLKVLRLTPHLPQEVIQRLDLLDSLSAEQRAHFDMKNGFGDPARPPRLDQRQHALYSNLSWQTKLALRGRLNGLLSSLARHCEHLTEDDFAQLGSEVPAELRALLAKIESVV
;
A
#
# COMPACT_ATOMS: atom_id res chain seq x y z
N MET A 1 -2.73 -11.56 -4.85
CA MET A 1 -3.89 -12.08 -5.57
C MET A 1 -3.86 -13.58 -5.61
N ARG A 2 -4.99 -14.18 -5.22
CA ARG A 2 -5.21 -15.61 -5.22
C ARG A 2 -6.21 -15.93 -6.32
N ILE A 3 -5.81 -16.82 -7.23
CA ILE A 3 -6.54 -17.11 -8.45
C ILE A 3 -6.98 -18.57 -8.40
N GLU A 4 -8.26 -18.79 -8.65
CA GLU A 4 -8.87 -20.10 -8.79
C GLU A 4 -9.25 -20.28 -10.26
N LEU A 5 -8.97 -21.45 -10.82
CA LEU A 5 -9.32 -21.79 -12.19
C LEU A 5 -10.46 -22.80 -12.16
N SER A 6 -11.56 -22.54 -12.85
CA SER A 6 -12.61 -23.55 -13.02
C SER A 6 -12.22 -24.60 -14.05
N LEU A 7 -12.85 -25.78 -14.01
CA LEU A 7 -12.51 -26.92 -14.86
C LEU A 7 -12.67 -26.64 -16.36
N ASP A 8 -13.62 -25.79 -16.74
CA ASP A 8 -13.88 -25.42 -18.13
C ASP A 8 -12.72 -24.66 -18.79
N VAL A 9 -11.82 -24.03 -18.03
CA VAL A 9 -10.65 -23.35 -18.63
C VAL A 9 -9.72 -24.32 -19.36
N PHE A 10 -9.70 -25.59 -18.95
CA PHE A 10 -8.90 -26.64 -19.58
C PHE A 10 -9.59 -27.28 -20.79
N GLN A 11 -10.73 -26.73 -21.22
CA GLN A 11 -11.40 -27.08 -22.48
C GLN A 11 -11.08 -26.05 -23.58
N ALA A 12 -10.30 -25.01 -23.26
CA ALA A 12 -9.89 -23.98 -24.22
C ALA A 12 -9.10 -24.60 -25.39
N SER A 13 -9.50 -24.27 -26.62
CA SER A 13 -8.77 -24.70 -27.83
C SER A 13 -7.41 -24.00 -27.96
N ASP A 14 -7.31 -22.75 -27.50
CA ASP A 14 -6.06 -22.01 -27.40
C ASP A 14 -5.55 -22.01 -25.94
N ALA A 15 -4.29 -22.39 -25.78
CA ALA A 15 -3.64 -22.48 -24.49
C ALA A 15 -2.91 -21.19 -24.08
N PHE A 16 -2.78 -20.20 -24.97
CA PHE A 16 -1.92 -19.02 -24.76
C PHE A 16 -2.25 -18.29 -23.46
N SER A 17 -3.53 -17.95 -23.24
CA SER A 17 -3.99 -17.22 -22.06
C SER A 17 -3.77 -18.01 -20.77
N LEU A 18 -4.07 -19.31 -20.78
CA LEU A 18 -3.81 -20.17 -19.63
C LEU A 18 -2.31 -20.28 -19.34
N ILE A 19 -1.46 -20.48 -20.36
CA ILE A 19 0.00 -20.53 -20.21
C ILE A 19 0.53 -19.22 -19.59
N SER A 20 0.03 -18.07 -20.03
CA SER A 20 0.38 -16.75 -19.47
C SER A 20 0.06 -16.67 -17.97
N ILE A 21 -1.13 -17.12 -17.57
CA ILE A 21 -1.53 -17.19 -16.15
C ILE A 21 -0.63 -18.15 -15.37
N MET A 22 -0.34 -19.33 -15.92
CA MET A 22 0.55 -20.32 -15.31
C MET A 22 1.97 -19.80 -15.12
N GLU A 23 2.49 -18.99 -16.04
CA GLU A 23 3.77 -18.30 -15.85
C GLU A 23 3.73 -17.32 -14.67
N GLY A 24 2.59 -16.66 -14.45
CA GLY A 24 2.35 -15.84 -13.27
C GLY A 24 2.50 -16.63 -11.96
N PHE A 25 1.97 -17.85 -11.91
CA PHE A 25 2.10 -18.74 -10.74
C PHE A 25 3.53 -19.24 -10.54
N VAL A 26 4.19 -19.68 -11.60
CA VAL A 26 5.60 -20.13 -11.56
C VAL A 26 6.50 -19.02 -11.03
N ARG A 27 6.25 -17.77 -11.46
CA ARG A 27 7.01 -16.60 -10.99
C ARG A 27 6.61 -16.14 -9.59
N GLN A 28 5.59 -16.75 -8.97
CA GLN A 28 5.03 -16.33 -7.67
C GLN A 28 4.48 -14.89 -7.71
N ARG A 29 3.97 -14.46 -8.87
CA ARG A 29 3.25 -13.19 -9.00
C ARG A 29 1.85 -13.30 -8.41
N HIS A 30 1.21 -14.43 -8.65
CA HIS A 30 -0.10 -14.77 -8.14
C HIS A 30 -0.04 -16.11 -7.41
N ASP A 31 -0.95 -16.31 -6.46
CA ASP A 31 -1.09 -17.60 -5.80
C ASP A 31 -2.14 -18.40 -6.56
N TRP A 32 -1.82 -19.65 -6.88
CA TRP A 32 -2.80 -20.56 -7.44
C TRP A 32 -3.55 -21.25 -6.30
N ILE A 33 -4.86 -21.10 -6.27
CA ILE A 33 -5.75 -21.87 -5.41
C ILE A 33 -6.31 -23.01 -6.25
N VAL A 34 -6.03 -24.24 -5.84
CA VAL A 34 -6.31 -25.41 -6.67
C VAL A 34 -6.78 -26.58 -5.80
N GLY A 35 -7.84 -27.24 -6.25
CA GLY A 35 -8.30 -28.53 -5.71
C GLY A 35 -7.76 -29.70 -6.53
N PRO A 36 -7.83 -30.95 -6.03
CA PRO A 36 -7.27 -32.11 -6.72
C PRO A 36 -7.79 -32.27 -8.16
N GLU A 37 -9.11 -32.17 -8.37
CA GLU A 37 -9.73 -32.34 -9.69
C GLU A 37 -9.25 -31.30 -10.72
N VAL A 38 -9.13 -30.04 -10.28
CA VAL A 38 -8.62 -28.93 -11.11
C VAL A 38 -7.15 -29.13 -11.43
N LEU A 39 -6.36 -29.64 -10.48
CA LEU A 39 -4.96 -29.94 -10.71
C LEU A 39 -4.81 -31.04 -11.77
N ASP A 40 -5.52 -32.15 -11.64
CA ASP A 40 -5.44 -33.27 -12.58
C ASP A 40 -5.78 -32.82 -14.01
N ALA A 41 -6.87 -32.07 -14.18
CA ALA A 41 -7.25 -31.47 -15.47
C ALA A 41 -6.17 -30.53 -16.02
N ALA A 42 -5.56 -29.71 -15.16
CA ALA A 42 -4.48 -28.81 -15.55
C ALA A 42 -3.24 -29.57 -16.04
N LEU A 43 -2.87 -30.68 -15.37
CA LEU A 43 -1.70 -31.47 -15.74
C LEU A 43 -1.88 -32.17 -17.08
N GLU A 44 -3.06 -32.76 -17.31
CA GLU A 44 -3.40 -33.39 -18.59
C GLU A 44 -3.35 -32.37 -19.72
N TYR A 45 -3.99 -31.22 -19.54
CA TYR A 45 -4.00 -30.14 -20.53
C TYR A 45 -2.59 -29.62 -20.83
N LEU A 46 -1.81 -29.29 -19.81
CA LEU A 46 -0.47 -28.70 -19.98
C LEU A 46 0.56 -29.69 -20.51
N ALA A 47 0.37 -30.99 -20.30
CA ALA A 47 1.21 -32.01 -20.93
C ALA A 47 1.08 -32.00 -22.46
N VAL A 48 -0.11 -31.70 -22.99
CA VAL A 48 -0.37 -31.62 -24.43
C VAL A 48 0.07 -30.26 -24.98
N HIS A 49 -0.32 -29.16 -24.31
CA HIS A 49 -0.18 -27.81 -24.86
C HIS A 49 1.14 -27.11 -24.49
N ALA A 50 1.83 -27.55 -23.44
CA ALA A 50 3.12 -26.99 -23.02
C ALA A 50 4.11 -28.08 -22.51
N PRO A 51 4.40 -29.12 -23.31
CA PRO A 51 5.14 -30.31 -22.87
C PRO A 51 6.52 -29.99 -22.27
N THR A 52 7.21 -28.98 -22.80
CA THR A 52 8.54 -28.57 -22.33
C THR A 52 8.53 -27.93 -20.94
N LYS A 53 7.37 -27.44 -20.46
CA LYS A 53 7.18 -26.82 -19.14
C LYS A 53 6.31 -27.67 -18.21
N ALA A 54 5.78 -28.81 -18.67
CA ALA A 54 4.81 -29.62 -17.93
C ALA A 54 5.31 -30.03 -16.53
N GLN A 55 6.59 -30.43 -16.40
CA GLN A 55 7.18 -30.76 -15.08
C GLN A 55 7.19 -29.57 -14.11
N LEU A 56 7.50 -28.37 -14.62
CA LEU A 56 7.52 -27.14 -13.83
C LEU A 56 6.10 -26.75 -13.35
N TYR A 57 5.12 -26.86 -14.23
CA TYR A 57 3.72 -26.62 -13.87
C TYR A 57 3.19 -27.68 -12.89
N THR A 58 3.60 -28.94 -13.05
CA THR A 58 3.27 -30.02 -12.10
C THR A 58 3.77 -29.70 -10.70
N ALA A 59 5.06 -29.37 -10.57
CA ALA A 59 5.64 -29.02 -9.27
C ALA A 59 4.96 -27.78 -8.65
N THR A 60 4.63 -26.79 -9.48
CA THR A 60 3.92 -25.57 -9.05
C THR A 60 2.51 -25.90 -8.53
N GLY A 61 1.75 -26.72 -9.25
CA GLY A 61 0.39 -27.12 -8.86
C GLY A 61 0.34 -28.01 -7.62
N GLN A 62 1.28 -28.96 -7.50
CA GLN A 62 1.41 -29.78 -6.28
C GLN A 62 1.70 -28.93 -5.04
N LYS A 63 2.63 -27.95 -5.18
CA LYS A 63 2.91 -27.00 -4.10
C LYS A 63 1.66 -26.17 -3.75
N ALA A 64 0.94 -25.68 -4.75
CA ALA A 64 -0.28 -24.91 -4.58
C ALA A 64 -1.39 -25.71 -3.86
N LEU A 65 -1.55 -27.00 -4.18
CA LEU A 65 -2.51 -27.90 -3.53
C LEU A 65 -2.20 -28.07 -2.03
N VAL A 66 -0.93 -28.31 -1.67
CA VAL A 66 -0.49 -28.40 -0.27
C VAL A 66 -0.75 -27.09 0.47
N GLN A 67 -0.48 -25.94 -0.16
CA GLN A 67 -0.74 -24.63 0.43
C GLN A 67 -2.24 -24.36 0.62
N SER A 68 -3.07 -24.78 -0.35
CA SER A 68 -4.53 -24.59 -0.30
C SER A 68 -5.20 -25.42 0.79
N THR A 69 -4.68 -26.61 1.09
CA THR A 69 -5.21 -27.51 2.15
C THR A 69 -4.81 -27.08 3.56
N ALA A 70 -3.66 -26.43 3.72
CA ALA A 70 -3.20 -25.91 5.02
C ALA A 70 -3.88 -24.59 5.44
N TYR A 71 -4.66 -23.97 4.55
CA TYR A 71 -5.19 -22.63 4.74
C TYR A 71 -6.72 -22.62 4.88
N THR A 72 -7.24 -21.98 5.92
CA THR A 72 -8.69 -21.72 6.08
C THR A 72 -9.02 -20.37 5.42
N PRO A 73 -9.82 -20.32 4.34
CA PRO A 73 -10.06 -19.07 3.64
C PRO A 73 -10.93 -18.08 4.43
N SER A 74 -10.46 -16.83 4.51
CA SER A 74 -11.33 -15.65 4.54
C SER A 74 -12.05 -15.56 3.19
N SER A 75 -13.40 -15.50 3.17
CA SER A 75 -14.22 -15.72 1.96
C SER A 75 -14.21 -14.58 0.93
N GLY A 76 -13.23 -13.65 0.98
CA GLY A 76 -13.18 -12.45 0.13
C GLY A 76 -11.97 -12.33 -0.81
N ASP A 77 -10.97 -13.22 -0.72
CA ASP A 77 -9.65 -12.97 -1.34
C ASP A 77 -9.38 -13.71 -2.65
N ARG A 78 -10.41 -14.32 -3.28
CA ARG A 78 -10.23 -15.22 -4.43
C ARG A 78 -10.87 -14.65 -5.69
N VAL A 79 -10.16 -14.79 -6.81
CA VAL A 79 -10.67 -14.49 -8.14
C VAL A 79 -10.83 -15.81 -8.89
N LEU A 80 -12.07 -16.18 -9.17
CA LEU A 80 -12.40 -17.35 -10.00
C LEU A 80 -12.34 -16.96 -11.47
N LEU A 81 -11.56 -17.69 -12.25
CA LEU A 81 -11.47 -17.53 -13.71
C LEU A 81 -12.17 -18.69 -14.39
N THR A 82 -13.11 -18.34 -15.25
CA THR A 82 -13.84 -19.25 -16.14
C THR A 82 -13.34 -19.14 -17.58
N LEU A 83 -13.72 -20.09 -18.43
CA LEU A 83 -13.31 -20.07 -19.84
C LEU A 83 -13.74 -18.77 -20.53
N SER A 84 -14.93 -18.26 -20.20
CA SER A 84 -15.51 -17.04 -20.80
C SER A 84 -14.74 -15.74 -20.52
N VAL A 85 -13.88 -15.71 -19.50
CA VAL A 85 -13.13 -14.51 -19.10
C VAL A 85 -11.61 -14.72 -19.17
N LEU A 86 -11.16 -15.90 -19.61
CA LEU A 86 -9.77 -16.33 -19.52
C LEU A 86 -8.81 -15.36 -20.22
N ASP A 87 -9.15 -14.91 -21.42
CA ASP A 87 -8.30 -14.01 -22.22
C ASP A 87 -8.17 -12.62 -21.57
N ALA A 88 -9.31 -12.04 -21.18
CA ALA A 88 -9.34 -10.73 -20.51
C ALA A 88 -8.58 -10.79 -19.18
N ALA A 89 -8.78 -11.86 -18.40
CA ALA A 89 -8.09 -12.07 -17.14
C ALA A 89 -6.58 -12.29 -17.33
N ALA A 90 -6.16 -13.01 -18.37
CA ALA A 90 -4.74 -13.20 -18.68
C ALA A 90 -4.05 -11.86 -19.00
N ASP A 91 -4.68 -10.99 -19.80
CA ASP A 91 -4.17 -9.64 -20.06
C ASP A 91 -4.05 -8.83 -18.76
N ASP A 92 -5.12 -8.77 -17.97
CA ASP A 92 -5.15 -8.04 -16.70
C ASP A 92 -4.10 -8.52 -15.69
N LEU A 93 -3.96 -9.85 -15.53
CA LEU A 93 -3.00 -10.44 -14.60
C LEU A 93 -1.55 -10.20 -15.06
N SER A 94 -1.31 -10.09 -16.37
CA SER A 94 0.00 -9.78 -16.93
C SER A 94 0.40 -8.30 -16.73
N ARG A 95 -0.56 -7.37 -16.63
CA ARG A 95 -0.33 -5.93 -16.36
C ARG A 95 0.05 -5.66 -14.92
N ALA A 96 0.96 -4.71 -14.68
CA ALA A 96 1.32 -4.34 -13.32
C ALA A 96 0.10 -3.82 -12.55
N ALA A 97 -0.03 -4.22 -11.29
CA ALA A 97 -0.94 -3.57 -10.35
C ALA A 97 -0.49 -2.12 -10.11
N VAL A 98 -1.42 -1.25 -9.75
CA VAL A 98 -1.14 0.19 -9.59
C VAL A 98 -1.55 0.64 -8.19
N VAL A 99 -0.65 1.34 -7.49
CA VAL A 99 -1.00 2.15 -6.31
C VAL A 99 -0.96 3.61 -6.70
N VAL A 100 -2.09 4.30 -6.59
CA VAL A 100 -2.16 5.76 -6.83
C VAL A 100 -1.95 6.47 -5.50
N VAL A 101 -1.02 7.41 -5.48
CA VAL A 101 -0.61 8.20 -4.30
C VAL A 101 -0.63 9.70 -4.62
N GLU A 102 -0.48 10.59 -3.63
CA GLU A 102 -0.52 12.03 -3.89
C GLU A 102 0.76 12.52 -4.55
N ASP A 103 1.92 12.16 -4.00
CA ASP A 103 3.25 12.52 -4.46
C ASP A 103 4.09 11.26 -4.75
N LEU A 104 4.62 11.16 -5.96
CA LEU A 104 5.28 9.92 -6.40
C LEU A 104 6.56 9.66 -5.60
N ASP A 105 7.36 10.69 -5.35
CA ASP A 105 8.68 10.49 -4.75
C ASP A 105 8.52 10.22 -3.26
N SER A 106 7.72 11.03 -2.56
CA SER A 106 7.59 10.92 -1.10
C SER A 106 6.75 9.72 -0.67
N ASP A 107 5.61 9.46 -1.32
CA ASP A 107 4.71 8.38 -0.89
C ASP A 107 5.24 7.00 -1.30
N ARG A 108 6.00 6.91 -2.40
CA ARG A 108 6.71 5.68 -2.77
C ARG A 108 7.75 5.32 -1.71
N ASP A 109 8.52 6.30 -1.25
CA ASP A 109 9.51 6.11 -0.18
C ASP A 109 8.83 5.64 1.11
N PHE A 110 7.67 6.22 1.45
CA PHE A 110 6.86 5.77 2.58
C PHE A 110 6.41 4.31 2.46
N ILE A 111 5.76 3.94 1.34
CA ILE A 111 5.29 2.57 1.11
C ILE A 111 6.44 1.57 1.15
N HIS A 112 7.58 1.89 0.51
CA HIS A 112 8.76 1.02 0.52
C HIS A 112 9.30 0.83 1.94
N ALA A 113 9.44 1.91 2.71
CA ALA A 113 9.95 1.85 4.07
C ALA A 113 9.05 1.02 4.99
N VAL A 114 7.74 1.28 4.95
CA VAL A 114 6.74 0.54 5.72
C VAL A 114 6.74 -0.93 5.33
N ALA A 115 6.74 -1.25 4.03
CA ALA A 115 6.80 -2.64 3.58
C ALA A 115 8.09 -3.35 4.04
N THR A 116 9.22 -2.63 4.11
CA THR A 116 10.50 -3.16 4.59
C THR A 116 10.43 -3.50 6.09
N VAL A 117 10.01 -2.53 6.91
CA VAL A 117 9.98 -2.69 8.38
C VAL A 117 9.00 -3.76 8.83
N PHE A 118 7.82 -3.82 8.20
CA PHE A 118 6.78 -4.80 8.52
C PHE A 118 6.95 -6.13 7.77
N GLY A 119 8.05 -6.32 7.03
CA GLY A 119 8.37 -7.57 6.37
C GLY A 119 7.35 -8.00 5.30
N ALA A 120 6.68 -7.04 4.63
CA ALA A 120 5.73 -7.30 3.55
C ALA A 120 6.46 -7.69 2.25
N LYS A 121 7.06 -8.89 2.26
CA LYS A 121 7.91 -9.41 1.20
C LYS A 121 7.23 -9.43 -0.16
N ARG A 122 5.92 -9.68 -0.23
CA ARG A 122 5.16 -9.69 -1.49
C ARG A 122 5.11 -8.31 -2.14
N VAL A 123 4.80 -7.27 -1.35
CA VAL A 123 4.79 -5.88 -1.82
C VAL A 123 6.18 -5.47 -2.31
N LEU A 124 7.23 -5.72 -1.51
CA LEU A 124 8.61 -5.42 -1.89
C LEU A 124 9.04 -6.17 -3.17
N HIS A 125 8.70 -7.45 -3.28
CA HIS A 125 9.01 -8.24 -4.47
C HIS A 125 8.29 -7.71 -5.71
N ALA A 126 7.02 -7.35 -5.59
CA ALA A 126 6.22 -6.82 -6.69
C ALA A 126 6.73 -5.45 -7.16
N LEU A 127 7.12 -4.56 -6.24
CA LEU A 127 7.78 -3.29 -6.58
C LEU A 127 9.09 -3.55 -7.33
N LYS A 128 9.94 -4.45 -6.82
CA LYS A 128 11.23 -4.80 -7.45
C LYS A 128 11.09 -5.39 -8.85
N ARG A 129 10.02 -6.16 -9.08
CA ARG A 129 9.73 -6.85 -10.37
C ARG A 129 8.82 -6.04 -11.29
N THR A 130 8.50 -4.80 -10.94
CA THR A 130 7.51 -3.96 -11.64
C THR A 130 6.17 -4.66 -11.87
N TRP A 131 5.78 -5.56 -10.97
CA TRP A 131 4.43 -6.14 -10.90
C TRP A 131 3.47 -5.26 -10.11
N LEU A 132 4.02 -4.34 -9.33
CA LEU A 132 3.35 -3.22 -8.68
C LEU A 132 4.09 -1.95 -9.09
N VAL A 133 3.36 -0.94 -9.56
CA VAL A 133 3.88 0.40 -9.84
C VAL A 133 3.15 1.42 -8.99
N VAL A 134 3.89 2.45 -8.56
CA VAL A 134 3.32 3.60 -7.86
C VAL A 134 3.13 4.71 -8.88
N GLU A 135 1.94 5.29 -8.93
CA GLU A 135 1.55 6.31 -9.89
C GLU A 135 1.18 7.61 -9.19
N HIS A 136 1.63 8.72 -9.78
CA HIS A 136 1.37 10.04 -9.24
C HIS A 136 -0.08 10.46 -9.47
N GLY A 137 -0.75 10.91 -8.41
CA GLY A 137 -2.11 11.43 -8.48
C GLY A 137 -2.20 12.79 -9.18
N GLY A 138 -1.14 13.59 -9.21
CA GLY A 138 -1.15 14.93 -9.83
C GLY A 138 -1.49 16.09 -8.88
N GLY A 139 -1.24 15.93 -7.57
CA GLY A 139 -1.55 16.92 -6.54
C GLY A 139 -3.03 16.93 -6.11
N ALA A 140 -3.35 17.89 -5.22
CA ALA A 140 -4.58 17.95 -4.41
C ALA A 140 -5.86 17.57 -5.18
N GLY A 141 -6.33 16.35 -4.93
CA GLY A 141 -7.64 15.86 -5.35
C GLY A 141 -7.72 15.15 -6.70
N ARG A 142 -6.61 14.91 -7.39
CA ARG A 142 -6.61 14.20 -8.69
C ARG A 142 -6.48 12.67 -8.60
N ILE A 143 -6.14 12.12 -7.43
CA ILE A 143 -6.10 10.67 -7.18
C ILE A 143 -7.34 9.93 -7.71
N PRO A 144 -8.60 10.39 -7.47
CA PRO A 144 -9.77 9.69 -7.99
C PRO A 144 -9.82 9.61 -9.52
N VAL A 145 -9.37 10.64 -10.23
CA VAL A 145 -9.35 10.66 -11.69
C VAL A 145 -8.35 9.64 -12.21
N VAL A 146 -7.12 9.67 -11.69
CA VAL A 146 -6.05 8.74 -12.09
C VAL A 146 -6.41 7.30 -11.73
N ALA A 147 -6.93 7.05 -10.53
CA ALA A 147 -7.35 5.72 -10.12
C ALA A 147 -8.42 5.14 -11.04
N LYS A 148 -9.43 5.94 -11.43
CA LYS A 148 -10.46 5.52 -12.39
C LYS A 148 -9.92 5.24 -13.77
N GLU A 149 -9.03 6.09 -14.26
CA GLU A 149 -8.36 5.88 -15.55
C GLU A 149 -7.61 4.55 -15.56
N LYS A 150 -6.81 4.29 -14.52
CA LYS A 150 -6.08 3.02 -14.37
C LYS A 150 -7.03 1.83 -14.20
N LEU A 151 -8.12 1.99 -13.46
CA LEU A 151 -9.13 0.95 -13.27
C LEU A 151 -9.81 0.56 -14.59
N GLY A 152 -10.02 1.54 -15.49
CA GLY A 152 -10.56 1.32 -16.83
C GLY A 152 -9.63 0.54 -17.77
N GLN A 153 -8.35 0.38 -17.41
CA GLN A 153 -7.39 -0.43 -18.17
C GLN A 153 -7.49 -1.92 -17.87
N PHE A 154 -8.19 -2.29 -16.80
CA PHE A 154 -8.46 -3.69 -16.44
C PHE A 154 -9.87 -4.06 -16.88
N GLN A 155 -10.07 -5.24 -17.46
CA GLN A 155 -11.39 -5.66 -17.95
C GLN A 155 -12.17 -6.48 -16.93
N HIS A 156 -11.49 -7.47 -16.34
CA HIS A 156 -12.07 -8.45 -15.42
C HIS A 156 -11.42 -8.38 -14.03
N VAL A 157 -10.09 -8.42 -13.98
CA VAL A 157 -9.32 -8.46 -12.72
C VAL A 157 -8.81 -7.07 -12.38
N LYS A 158 -9.53 -6.36 -11.51
CA LYS A 158 -9.16 -5.00 -11.09
C LYS A 158 -7.97 -5.03 -10.13
N ARG A 159 -6.87 -4.37 -10.50
CA ARG A 159 -5.61 -4.36 -9.74
C ARG A 159 -5.14 -2.93 -9.43
N VAL A 160 -6.04 -2.13 -8.88
CA VAL A 160 -5.79 -0.73 -8.54
C VAL A 160 -6.04 -0.50 -7.06
N ALA A 161 -5.08 0.10 -6.38
CA ALA A 161 -5.19 0.61 -5.03
C ALA A 161 -4.97 2.12 -5.00
N ALA A 162 -5.48 2.78 -3.96
CA ALA A 162 -5.23 4.19 -3.70
C ALA A 162 -4.92 4.43 -2.23
N VAL A 163 -3.95 5.30 -1.95
CA VAL A 163 -3.59 5.72 -0.59
C VAL A 163 -3.83 7.22 -0.47
N PHE A 164 -4.51 7.61 0.60
CA PHE A 164 -4.82 9.01 0.90
C PHE A 164 -4.25 9.41 2.25
N ASP A 165 -3.64 10.59 2.28
CA ASP A 165 -3.55 11.38 3.50
C ASP A 165 -4.96 11.67 4.02
N SER A 166 -5.12 11.68 5.34
CA SER A 166 -6.43 11.90 5.95
C SER A 166 -6.81 13.37 5.97
N ASP A 167 -5.83 14.27 5.96
CA ASP A 167 -5.97 15.71 6.19
C ASP A 167 -6.70 16.04 7.50
N ARG A 168 -6.75 15.10 8.45
CA ARG A 168 -7.40 15.30 9.74
C ARG A 168 -6.62 16.33 10.54
N LEU A 169 -7.29 17.41 10.87
CA LEU A 169 -6.79 18.43 11.79
C LEU A 169 -6.96 18.00 13.25
N VAL A 170 -7.94 17.14 13.53
CA VAL A 170 -8.25 16.62 14.86
C VAL A 170 -8.65 15.13 14.81
N PRO A 171 -8.56 14.42 15.95
CA PRO A 171 -8.97 13.03 16.08
C PRO A 171 -10.41 12.78 15.63
N GLY A 172 -10.62 11.67 14.91
CA GLY A 172 -11.94 11.26 14.42
C GLY A 172 -12.55 12.15 13.33
N GLN A 173 -11.87 13.20 12.88
CA GLN A 173 -12.40 14.09 11.84
C GLN A 173 -12.61 13.33 10.53
N ARG A 174 -13.80 13.44 9.95
CA ARG A 174 -14.04 13.06 8.55
C ARG A 174 -13.65 14.23 7.64
N THR A 175 -12.97 13.93 6.54
CA THR A 175 -12.50 14.90 5.55
C THR A 175 -12.97 14.52 4.15
N ALA A 176 -12.81 15.42 3.18
CA ALA A 176 -13.16 15.15 1.79
C ALA A 176 -12.40 13.94 1.21
N ASN A 177 -11.22 13.59 1.72
CA ASN A 177 -10.48 12.41 1.27
C ASN A 177 -11.18 11.09 1.68
N HIS A 178 -11.95 11.10 2.78
CA HIS A 178 -12.77 9.95 3.17
C HIS A 178 -13.95 9.75 2.21
N ASP A 179 -14.57 10.84 1.74
CA ASP A 179 -15.66 10.76 0.77
C ASP A 179 -15.16 10.29 -0.60
N LYS A 180 -14.00 10.80 -1.05
CA LYS A 180 -13.31 10.32 -2.26
C LYS A 180 -12.94 8.84 -2.16
N ALA A 181 -12.40 8.42 -1.02
CA ALA A 181 -12.02 7.03 -0.79
C ALA A 181 -13.23 6.10 -0.88
N GLN A 182 -14.33 6.44 -0.21
CA GLN A 182 -15.57 5.66 -0.26
C GLN A 182 -16.13 5.55 -1.69
N ALA A 183 -16.09 6.63 -2.47
CA ALA A 183 -16.52 6.59 -3.88
C ALA A 183 -15.64 5.66 -4.72
N LEU A 184 -14.33 5.64 -4.51
CA LEU A 184 -13.40 4.74 -5.22
C LEU A 184 -13.56 3.28 -4.80
N GLU A 185 -13.81 3.00 -3.51
CA GLU A 185 -14.09 1.64 -3.04
C GLU A 185 -15.35 1.06 -3.70
N GLN A 186 -16.40 1.89 -3.87
CA GLN A 186 -17.62 1.49 -4.59
C GLN A 186 -17.37 1.15 -6.07
N GLU A 187 -16.30 1.66 -6.66
CA GLU A 187 -15.89 1.37 -8.03
C GLU A 187 -14.93 0.18 -8.12
N GLY A 188 -14.56 -0.44 -6.99
CA GLY A 188 -13.69 -1.61 -6.92
C GLY A 188 -12.20 -1.29 -6.82
N VAL A 189 -11.84 -0.07 -6.44
CA VAL A 189 -10.45 0.29 -6.06
C VAL A 189 -10.21 -0.13 -4.61
N ALA A 190 -9.07 -0.76 -4.32
CA ALA A 190 -8.65 -1.01 -2.95
C ALA A 190 -8.13 0.29 -2.31
N VAL A 191 -8.88 0.89 -1.39
CA VAL A 191 -8.48 2.18 -0.81
C VAL A 191 -8.01 2.03 0.63
N HIS A 192 -7.02 2.84 1.00
CA HIS A 192 -6.63 3.10 2.39
C HIS A 192 -6.52 4.61 2.62
N VAL A 193 -7.17 5.09 3.67
CA VAL A 193 -6.99 6.47 4.17
C VAL A 193 -6.21 6.36 5.46
N LEU A 194 -5.09 7.06 5.56
CA LEU A 194 -4.28 7.07 6.78
C LEU A 194 -5.12 7.56 7.97
N ALA A 195 -4.82 7.11 9.17
CA ALA A 195 -5.52 7.50 10.38
C ALA A 195 -4.99 8.84 10.93
N ARG A 196 -3.70 9.07 10.75
CA ARG A 196 -3.00 10.33 11.07
C ARG A 196 -3.13 11.31 9.90
N ARG A 197 -2.76 12.56 10.13
CA ARG A 197 -2.98 13.65 9.17
C ARG A 197 -2.37 13.34 7.80
N GLU A 198 -1.07 13.05 7.77
CA GLU A 198 -0.30 12.77 6.55
C GLU A 198 0.74 11.65 6.80
N ALA A 199 1.28 11.08 5.72
CA ALA A 199 2.32 10.05 5.78
C ALA A 199 3.54 10.47 6.64
N GLU A 200 3.88 11.75 6.66
CA GLU A 200 4.96 12.29 7.48
C GLU A 200 4.74 12.10 9.00
N ASN A 201 3.48 12.02 9.47
CA ASN A 201 3.18 11.77 10.88
C ASN A 201 3.49 10.32 11.33
N TYR A 202 3.86 9.45 10.39
CA TYR A 202 4.31 8.08 10.65
C TYR A 202 5.83 7.94 10.72
N VAL A 203 6.60 9.01 10.53
CA VAL A 203 8.07 8.93 10.60
C VAL A 203 8.52 8.92 12.07
N PRO A 204 9.16 7.84 12.56
CA PRO A 204 9.69 7.80 13.93
C PRO A 204 10.73 8.90 14.17
N LEU A 205 10.75 9.50 15.37
CA LEU A 205 11.73 10.56 15.69
C LEU A 205 13.17 10.05 15.60
N LYS A 206 13.37 8.76 15.90
CA LYS A 206 14.63 8.04 15.71
C LYS A 206 15.21 8.28 14.32
N VAL A 207 14.40 8.18 13.26
CA VAL A 207 14.83 8.42 11.87
C VAL A 207 15.37 9.84 11.71
N LEU A 208 14.68 10.81 12.28
CA LEU A 208 15.06 12.21 12.14
C LEU A 208 16.39 12.48 12.82
N ARG A 209 16.59 11.90 14.02
CA ARG A 209 17.83 12.00 14.79
C ARG A 209 19.02 11.24 14.16
N LEU A 210 18.79 10.30 13.23
CA LEU A 210 19.85 9.61 12.50
C LEU A 210 20.49 10.48 11.40
N THR A 211 19.92 11.65 11.10
CA THR A 211 20.50 12.56 10.11
C THR A 211 21.75 13.22 10.69
N PRO A 212 22.94 13.06 10.07
CA PRO A 212 24.16 13.67 10.57
C PRO A 212 24.12 15.20 10.41
N HIS A 213 24.78 15.91 11.33
CA HIS A 213 24.98 17.37 11.27
C HIS A 213 23.69 18.21 11.17
N LEU A 214 22.61 17.77 11.84
CA LEU A 214 21.40 18.59 11.94
C LEU A 214 21.71 19.96 12.56
N PRO A 215 21.22 21.07 11.97
CA PRO A 215 21.31 22.38 12.60
C PRO A 215 20.68 22.38 14.00
N GLN A 216 21.24 23.17 14.93
CA GLN A 216 20.75 23.24 16.30
C GLN A 216 19.25 23.58 16.40
N GLU A 217 18.76 24.45 15.50
CA GLU A 217 17.34 24.80 15.41
C GLU A 217 16.45 23.59 15.07
N VAL A 218 16.92 22.71 14.18
CA VAL A 218 16.20 21.48 13.83
C VAL A 218 16.19 20.52 15.01
N ILE A 219 17.31 20.36 15.71
CA ILE A 219 17.40 19.53 16.92
C ILE A 219 16.39 20.01 17.98
N GLN A 220 16.37 21.32 18.26
CA GLN A 220 15.41 21.90 19.19
C GLN A 220 13.96 21.67 18.75
N ARG A 221 13.67 21.76 17.44
CA ARG A 221 12.35 21.47 16.90
C ARG A 221 11.97 19.99 17.07
N LEU A 222 12.92 19.07 16.87
CA LEU A 222 12.70 17.64 17.10
C LEU A 222 12.41 17.34 18.57
N ASP A 223 13.12 17.97 19.52
CA ASP A 223 12.87 17.82 20.95
C ASP A 223 11.47 18.35 21.33
N LEU A 224 11.04 19.46 20.72
CA LEU A 224 9.69 19.97 20.91
C LEU A 224 8.62 19.07 20.27
N LEU A 225 8.90 18.45 19.13
CA LEU A 225 8.00 17.45 18.53
C LEU A 225 7.89 16.19 19.39
N ASP A 226 8.98 15.78 20.05
CA ASP A 226 9.02 14.68 21.02
C ASP A 226 8.15 14.98 22.26
N SER A 227 8.07 16.25 22.64
CA SER A 227 7.25 16.69 23.78
C SER A 227 5.76 16.73 23.49
N LEU A 228 5.34 16.62 22.22
CA LEU A 228 3.94 16.54 21.86
C LEU A 228 3.37 15.19 22.31
N SER A 229 2.13 15.20 22.80
CA SER A 229 1.40 13.94 22.98
C SER A 229 1.25 13.19 21.65
N ALA A 230 1.07 11.87 21.71
CA ALA A 230 0.87 11.04 20.51
C ALA A 230 -0.26 11.58 19.61
N GLU A 231 -1.37 12.01 20.22
CA GLU A 231 -2.53 12.57 19.53
C GLU A 231 -2.24 13.94 18.89
N GLN A 232 -1.54 14.82 19.59
CA GLN A 232 -1.07 16.08 19.02
C GLN A 232 -0.15 15.85 17.83
N ARG A 233 0.82 14.93 17.96
CA ARG A 233 1.76 14.60 16.90
C ARG A 233 1.07 13.96 15.70
N ALA A 234 0.04 13.14 15.90
CA ALA A 234 -0.74 12.51 14.83
C ALA A 234 -1.48 13.52 13.94
N HIS A 235 -1.78 14.71 14.45
CA HIS A 235 -2.54 15.75 13.73
C HIS A 235 -1.74 17.04 13.50
N PHE A 236 -0.44 17.00 13.75
CA PHE A 236 0.47 18.11 13.50
C PHE A 236 0.77 18.21 12.00
N ASP A 237 0.86 19.44 11.48
CA ASP A 237 1.29 19.70 10.09
C ASP A 237 2.81 19.48 10.01
N MET A 238 3.29 18.31 9.60
CA MET A 238 4.73 18.05 9.56
C MET A 238 5.41 18.87 8.45
N LYS A 239 4.66 19.21 7.40
CA LYS A 239 5.13 20.02 6.28
C LYS A 239 5.27 21.50 6.62
N ASN A 240 4.37 22.11 7.38
CA ASN A 240 4.36 23.56 7.63
C ASN A 240 4.41 23.97 9.11
N GLY A 241 4.28 23.01 10.02
CA GLY A 241 4.16 23.25 11.46
C GLY A 241 2.98 24.16 11.80
N PHE A 242 3.15 25.06 12.77
CA PHE A 242 2.15 26.10 13.06
C PHE A 242 2.19 27.30 12.09
N GLY A 243 2.62 27.07 10.85
CA GLY A 243 2.63 28.06 9.77
C GLY A 243 4.00 28.66 9.45
N ASP A 244 3.99 29.70 8.62
CA ASP A 244 5.17 30.39 8.12
C ASP A 244 5.97 31.05 9.27
N PRO A 245 7.30 30.82 9.38
CA PRO A 245 8.17 31.50 10.32
C PRO A 245 8.09 33.05 10.29
N ALA A 246 7.72 33.64 9.15
CA ALA A 246 7.56 35.08 8.98
C ALA A 246 6.21 35.62 9.52
N ARG A 247 5.27 34.76 9.93
CA ARG A 247 3.92 35.15 10.37
C ARG A 247 3.59 34.60 11.76
N PRO A 248 2.67 35.22 12.52
CA PRO A 248 2.21 34.65 13.77
C PRO A 248 1.70 33.20 13.57
N PRO A 249 1.94 32.29 14.55
CA PRO A 249 1.40 30.93 14.53
C PRO A 249 -0.06 30.91 14.12
N ARG A 250 -0.36 30.17 13.05
CA ARG A 250 -1.73 30.01 12.54
C ARG A 250 -2.23 28.63 12.94
N LEU A 251 -3.17 28.62 13.88
CA LEU A 251 -3.87 27.41 14.28
C LEU A 251 -5.32 27.49 13.80
N ASP A 252 -5.76 26.49 13.02
CA ASP A 252 -7.16 26.36 12.65
C ASP A 252 -8.00 26.27 13.93
N GLN A 253 -9.17 26.94 13.95
CA GLN A 253 -10.04 26.99 15.12
C GLN A 253 -10.37 25.58 15.65
N ARG A 254 -10.52 24.59 14.76
CA ARG A 254 -10.79 23.20 15.11
C ARG A 254 -9.68 22.59 15.97
N GLN A 255 -8.44 23.03 15.80
CA GLN A 255 -7.27 22.50 16.51
C GLN A 255 -7.00 23.18 17.86
N HIS A 256 -7.72 24.25 18.21
CA HIS A 256 -7.44 25.04 19.42
C HIS A 256 -7.47 24.20 20.70
N ALA A 257 -8.46 23.32 20.84
CA ALA A 257 -8.57 22.43 22.00
C ALA A 257 -7.38 21.46 22.08
N LEU A 258 -7.02 20.83 20.96
CA LEU A 258 -5.95 19.83 20.86
C LEU A 258 -4.58 20.41 21.26
N TYR A 259 -4.31 21.68 20.97
CA TYR A 259 -3.04 22.34 21.29
C TYR A 259 -3.18 23.45 22.34
N SER A 260 -4.23 23.38 23.18
CA SER A 260 -4.52 24.39 24.20
C SER A 260 -3.46 24.45 25.31
N ASN A 261 -2.83 23.30 25.63
CA ASN A 261 -1.79 23.17 26.64
C ASN A 261 -0.39 23.63 26.16
N LEU A 262 -0.21 23.93 24.87
CA LEU A 262 1.08 24.38 24.35
C LEU A 262 1.27 25.89 24.54
N SER A 263 2.43 26.27 25.08
CA SER A 263 2.83 27.67 25.21
C SER A 263 2.96 28.37 23.85
N TRP A 264 2.87 29.70 23.86
CA TRP A 264 3.12 30.50 22.66
C TRP A 264 4.54 30.30 22.11
N GLN A 265 5.56 30.18 22.98
CA GLN A 265 6.94 29.93 22.55
C GLN A 265 7.07 28.57 21.86
N THR A 266 6.44 27.52 22.39
CA THR A 266 6.43 26.19 21.78
C THR A 266 5.79 26.25 20.39
N LYS A 267 4.64 26.92 20.24
CA LYS A 267 3.97 27.10 18.95
C LYS A 267 4.85 27.87 17.95
N LEU A 268 5.58 28.89 18.43
CA LEU A 268 6.49 29.69 17.60
C LEU A 268 7.67 28.87 17.07
N ALA A 269 8.25 28.01 17.92
CA ALA A 269 9.41 27.18 17.60
C ALA A 269 9.07 25.97 16.70
N LEU A 270 7.83 25.47 16.81
CA LEU A 270 7.27 24.42 15.95
C LEU A 270 6.69 24.98 14.61
N ARG A 271 7.18 26.12 14.12
CA ARG A 271 6.86 26.65 12.79
C ARG A 271 7.87 26.19 11.75
N GLY A 272 7.49 26.29 10.48
CA GLY A 272 8.37 25.97 9.36
C GLY A 272 8.40 24.49 9.01
N ARG A 273 9.14 24.19 7.95
CA ARG A 273 9.08 22.88 7.29
C ARG A 273 10.11 21.92 7.85
N LEU A 274 9.73 20.64 7.93
CA LEU A 274 10.67 19.54 7.99
C LEU A 274 10.66 18.83 6.63
N ASN A 275 11.70 19.05 5.83
CA ASN A 275 11.79 18.50 4.48
C ASN A 275 12.43 17.11 4.48
N GLY A 276 12.10 16.29 3.48
CA GLY A 276 12.76 15.01 3.25
C GLY A 276 12.48 13.95 4.31
N LEU A 277 11.38 14.08 5.06
CA LEU A 277 11.00 13.14 6.12
C LEU A 277 10.82 11.72 5.57
N LEU A 278 10.07 11.55 4.48
CA LEU A 278 9.79 10.24 3.89
C LEU A 278 11.01 9.63 3.20
N SER A 279 11.83 10.44 2.52
CA SER A 279 13.10 9.94 1.98
C SER A 279 14.12 9.57 3.06
N SER A 280 14.11 10.27 4.21
CA SER A 280 14.91 9.86 5.38
C SER A 280 14.39 8.54 5.96
N LEU A 281 13.07 8.38 6.05
CA LEU A 281 12.44 7.13 6.45
C LEU A 281 12.86 5.96 5.55
N ALA A 282 12.80 6.13 4.22
CA ALA A 282 13.24 5.12 3.27
C ALA A 282 14.73 4.80 3.40
N ARG A 283 15.59 5.81 3.58
CA ARG A 283 17.04 5.60 3.74
C ARG A 283 17.39 4.80 4.99
N HIS A 284 16.65 5.00 6.08
CA HIS A 284 16.97 4.40 7.38
C HIS A 284 16.07 3.22 7.76
N CYS A 285 15.20 2.76 6.86
CA CYS A 285 14.20 1.72 7.17
C CYS A 285 14.82 0.39 7.62
N GLU A 286 16.03 0.04 7.17
CA GLU A 286 16.75 -1.17 7.61
C GLU A 286 17.20 -1.14 9.09
N HIS A 287 17.18 0.05 9.72
CA HIS A 287 17.50 0.23 11.14
C HIS A 287 16.26 0.41 12.03
N LEU A 288 15.08 0.26 11.45
CA LEU A 288 13.82 0.42 12.15
C LEU A 288 13.18 -0.94 12.42
N THR A 289 12.46 -0.99 13.52
CA THR A 289 11.58 -2.10 13.89
C THR A 289 10.13 -1.62 13.97
N GLU A 290 9.20 -2.56 14.05
CA GLU A 290 7.80 -2.18 14.30
C GLU A 290 7.62 -1.42 15.63
N ASP A 291 8.46 -1.68 16.63
CA ASP A 291 8.41 -0.97 17.92
C ASP A 291 8.71 0.52 17.77
N ASP A 292 9.58 0.90 16.82
CA ASP A 292 9.85 2.31 16.52
C ASP A 292 8.59 3.02 16.00
N PHE A 293 7.71 2.31 15.29
CA PHE A 293 6.39 2.81 14.88
C PHE A 293 5.35 2.74 16.01
N ALA A 294 5.39 1.71 16.87
CA ALA A 294 4.50 1.59 18.01
C ALA A 294 4.69 2.73 19.03
N GLN A 295 5.89 3.31 19.13
CA GLN A 295 6.17 4.51 19.93
C GLN A 295 5.40 5.74 19.46
N LEU A 296 4.93 5.75 18.21
CA LEU A 296 4.09 6.82 17.69
C LEU A 296 2.65 6.73 18.21
N GLY A 297 2.20 5.51 18.53
CA GLY A 297 0.86 5.14 18.98
C GLY A 297 0.67 3.63 18.82
N SER A 298 0.04 2.98 19.79
CA SER A 298 -0.14 1.51 19.81
C SER A 298 -0.95 0.97 18.64
N GLU A 299 -1.78 1.82 18.01
CA GLU A 299 -2.60 1.52 16.85
C GLU A 299 -1.84 1.52 15.53
N VAL A 300 -0.70 2.22 15.46
CA VAL A 300 0.05 2.45 14.21
C VAL A 300 0.49 1.15 13.54
N PRO A 301 1.07 0.16 14.24
CA PRO A 301 1.46 -1.10 13.61
C PRO A 301 0.31 -1.87 12.97
N ALA A 302 -0.89 -1.82 13.55
CA ALA A 302 -2.07 -2.49 13.01
C ALA A 302 -2.58 -1.78 11.75
N GLU A 303 -2.60 -0.45 11.77
CA GLU A 303 -2.99 0.36 10.63
C GLU A 303 -2.05 0.19 9.44
N LEU A 304 -0.73 0.26 9.65
CA LEU A 304 0.26 0.10 8.58
C LEU A 304 0.21 -1.31 7.96
N ARG A 305 -0.10 -2.34 8.75
CA ARG A 305 -0.40 -3.67 8.20
C ARG A 305 -1.67 -3.67 7.36
N ALA A 306 -2.71 -2.95 7.77
CA ALA A 306 -3.94 -2.84 6.99
C ALA A 306 -3.70 -2.10 5.66
N LEU A 307 -2.86 -1.06 5.65
CA LEU A 307 -2.38 -0.40 4.42
C LEU A 307 -1.68 -1.42 3.51
N LEU A 308 -0.71 -2.15 4.04
CA LEU A 308 0.05 -3.15 3.27
C LEU A 308 -0.85 -4.27 2.75
N ALA A 309 -1.83 -4.72 3.54
CA ALA A 309 -2.79 -5.72 3.10
C ALA A 309 -3.68 -5.22 1.95
N LYS A 310 -4.09 -3.95 1.96
CA LYS A 310 -4.83 -3.31 0.84
C LYS A 310 -3.98 -3.22 -0.42
N ILE A 311 -2.68 -2.93 -0.29
CA ILE A 311 -1.76 -2.96 -1.44
C ILE A 311 -1.54 -4.39 -1.92
N GLU A 312 -1.39 -5.34 -1.00
CA GLU A 312 -1.15 -6.75 -1.31
C GLU A 312 -2.35 -7.41 -2.00
N SER A 313 -3.57 -6.98 -1.69
CA SER A 313 -4.79 -7.55 -2.29
C SER A 313 -4.86 -7.34 -3.80
N VAL A 314 -4.18 -6.32 -4.35
CA VAL A 314 -4.14 -6.05 -5.80
C VAL A 314 -2.93 -6.68 -6.51
N VAL A 315 -1.98 -7.26 -5.77
CA VAL A 315 -0.73 -7.84 -6.30
C VAL A 315 -0.86 -9.33 -6.51
#